data_AF-A0A926JC65-F1
#
_entry.id   AF-A0A926JC65-F1
#
_cell.length_a   1.000
_cell.length_b   1.000
_cell.length_c   1.000
_cell.angle_alpha   90.00
_cell.angle_beta   90.00
_cell.angle_gamma   90.00
#
_symmetry.space_group_name_H-M   'P 1'
#
loop_
_entity.id
_entity.type
_entity.pdbx_description
1 polymer ?
#
loop_
_entity_poly.entity_id
_entity_poly.type
_entity_poly.pdbx_seq_one_letter_code
_entity_poly.pdbx_strand_id
1 'polypeptide(L)'
;MVPTEWRKICEEVTEAMLAHTRPFVTPLGTETDRAVRLVGTGSYVSRKASRLLVTCQHVACVQPMHYRLHGADDVFEHREAWTMDRHPIDAAITTIGDTAWNACTHRAQAIPFSRFANIHAPADRAELLFFRGFSGENARYAFGVHQTNGTGYCTQEKADAGDAEIFEIFWEPDNTQLSSQTSAEASAEVQFEDAGGFSGSGMIVISA
;
A
#
# COMPACT_ATOMS: atom_id res chain seq x y z
N MET A 1 14.17 -26.69 5.54
CA MET A 1 13.67 -26.36 4.18
C MET A 1 14.87 -26.05 3.30
N VAL A 2 14.90 -26.51 2.05
CA VAL A 2 16.00 -26.18 1.13
C VAL A 2 15.77 -24.82 0.47
N PRO A 3 16.82 -24.07 0.07
CA PRO A 3 16.66 -22.70 -0.45
C PRO A 3 15.68 -22.56 -1.63
N THR A 4 15.63 -23.55 -2.52
CA THR A 4 14.72 -23.55 -3.68
C THR A 4 13.26 -23.68 -3.28
N GLU A 5 12.97 -24.49 -2.25
CA GLU A 5 11.62 -24.70 -1.73
C GLU A 5 11.13 -23.44 -1.01
N TRP A 6 12.01 -22.79 -0.24
CA TRP A 6 11.72 -21.50 0.40
C TRP A 6 11.41 -20.41 -0.63
N ARG A 7 12.23 -20.28 -1.68
CA ARG A 7 11.99 -19.31 -2.75
C ARG A 7 10.61 -19.50 -3.39
N LYS A 8 10.23 -20.75 -3.67
CA LYS A 8 8.94 -21.09 -4.25
C LYS A 8 7.78 -20.66 -3.35
N ILE A 9 7.88 -20.88 -2.04
CA ILE A 9 6.87 -20.43 -1.06
C ILE A 9 6.77 -18.90 -1.06
N CYS A 10 7.89 -18.18 -1.01
CA CYS A 10 7.88 -16.72 -1.05
C CYS A 10 7.25 -16.19 -2.35
N GLU A 11 7.50 -16.84 -3.48
CA GLU A 11 6.89 -16.48 -4.76
C GLU A 11 5.38 -16.72 -4.77
N GLU A 12 4.92 -17.90 -4.37
CA GLU A 12 3.50 -18.24 -4.28
C GLU A 12 2.74 -17.29 -3.35
N VAL A 13 3.31 -16.98 -2.18
CA VAL A 13 2.74 -16.01 -1.24
C VAL A 13 2.72 -14.62 -1.85
N THR A 14 3.82 -14.15 -2.45
CA THR A 14 3.88 -12.83 -3.09
C THR A 14 2.79 -12.66 -4.13
N GLU A 15 2.59 -13.65 -5.00
CA GLU A 15 1.58 -13.60 -6.06
C GLU A 15 0.15 -13.63 -5.51
N ALA A 16 -0.13 -14.53 -4.57
CA ALA A 16 -1.42 -14.62 -3.92
C ALA A 16 -1.76 -13.30 -3.21
N MET A 17 -0.78 -12.73 -2.51
CA MET A 17 -0.93 -11.50 -1.76
C MET A 17 -1.06 -10.28 -2.65
N LEU A 18 -0.32 -10.21 -3.75
CA LEU A 18 -0.48 -9.17 -4.78
C LEU A 18 -1.91 -9.16 -5.31
N ALA A 19 -2.44 -10.31 -5.70
CA ALA A 19 -3.80 -10.42 -6.23
C ALA A 19 -4.85 -10.05 -5.18
N HIS A 20 -4.68 -10.55 -3.96
CA HIS A 20 -5.60 -10.37 -2.85
C HIS A 20 -5.67 -8.92 -2.35
N THR A 21 -4.53 -8.22 -2.26
CA THR A 21 -4.46 -6.85 -1.70
C THR A 21 -4.79 -5.76 -2.70
N ARG A 22 -4.63 -6.03 -4.00
CA ARG A 22 -4.87 -5.07 -5.09
C ARG A 22 -6.17 -4.27 -5.00
N PRO A 23 -7.35 -4.83 -4.68
CA PRO A 23 -8.59 -4.06 -4.63
C PRO A 23 -8.70 -3.12 -3.41
N PHE A 24 -7.85 -3.29 -2.40
CA PHE A 24 -7.97 -2.55 -1.13
C PHE A 24 -7.15 -1.27 -1.08
N VAL A 25 -6.19 -1.10 -1.99
CA VAL A 25 -5.25 0.02 -2.01
C VAL A 25 -5.55 0.99 -3.16
N THR A 26 -5.24 2.27 -2.96
CA THR A 26 -5.32 3.33 -3.97
C THR A 26 -4.04 4.16 -3.98
N PRO A 27 -3.57 4.61 -5.16
CA PRO A 27 -2.59 5.68 -5.19
C PRO A 27 -3.23 6.95 -4.66
N LEU A 28 -2.47 7.73 -3.91
CA LEU A 28 -2.82 9.06 -3.47
C LEU A 28 -1.91 10.06 -4.17
N GLY A 29 -2.52 10.95 -4.95
CA GLY A 29 -1.82 11.96 -5.73
C GLY A 29 -2.22 13.37 -5.34
N THR A 30 -1.44 14.33 -5.79
CA THR A 30 -1.80 15.75 -5.74
C THR A 30 -1.47 16.40 -7.06
N GLU A 31 -2.03 17.57 -7.30
CA GLU A 31 -1.71 18.36 -8.49
C GLU A 31 -1.49 19.83 -8.15
N THR A 32 -0.81 20.50 -9.06
CA THR A 32 -0.62 21.94 -9.14
C THR A 32 -0.84 22.33 -10.60
N ASP A 33 -0.90 23.64 -10.88
CA ASP A 33 -0.98 24.16 -12.25
C ASP A 33 0.14 23.65 -13.19
N ARG A 34 1.22 23.09 -12.64
CA ARG A 34 2.42 22.68 -13.38
C ARG A 34 2.71 21.19 -13.36
N ALA A 35 2.15 20.44 -12.42
CA ALA A 35 2.54 19.05 -12.20
C ALA A 35 1.50 18.27 -11.42
N VAL A 36 1.39 16.98 -11.77
CA VAL A 36 0.72 15.94 -10.99
C VAL A 36 1.81 15.05 -10.39
N ARG A 37 1.66 14.67 -9.11
CA ARG A 37 2.61 13.77 -8.45
C ARG A 37 1.91 12.79 -7.53
N LEU A 38 2.49 11.59 -7.39
CA LEU A 38 2.14 10.68 -6.31
C LEU A 38 2.66 11.24 -4.98
N VAL A 39 1.86 11.12 -3.94
CA VAL A 39 2.20 11.57 -2.58
C VAL A 39 2.16 10.42 -1.57
N GLY A 40 1.45 9.33 -1.88
CA GLY A 40 1.45 8.14 -1.05
C GLY A 40 0.41 7.11 -1.49
N THR A 41 0.02 6.27 -0.55
CA THR A 41 -0.96 5.19 -0.72
C THR A 41 -2.05 5.34 0.32
N GLY A 42 -3.27 5.02 -0.07
CA GLY A 42 -4.40 4.87 0.85
C GLY A 42 -4.96 3.46 0.80
N SER A 43 -5.59 3.04 1.90
CA SER A 43 -6.26 1.76 2.03
C SER A 43 -7.72 1.96 2.41
N TYR A 44 -8.61 1.21 1.77
CA TYR A 44 -10.04 1.25 2.05
C TYR A 44 -10.39 0.28 3.16
N VAL A 45 -11.03 0.78 4.22
CA VAL A 45 -11.48 -0.01 5.37
C VAL A 45 -12.97 0.19 5.55
N SER A 46 -13.73 -0.89 5.71
CA SER A 46 -15.16 -0.83 6.03
C SER A 46 -15.36 -1.06 7.54
N ARG A 47 -16.03 -0.09 8.18
CA ARG A 47 -16.41 -0.17 9.59
C ARG A 47 -17.86 0.27 9.73
N LYS A 48 -18.73 -0.65 10.17
CA LYS A 48 -20.19 -0.46 10.15
C LYS A 48 -20.67 -0.12 8.72
N ALA A 49 -21.55 0.88 8.57
CA ALA A 49 -22.05 1.34 7.28
C ALA A 49 -21.10 2.36 6.59
N SER A 50 -19.90 2.59 7.12
CA SER A 50 -18.98 3.60 6.60
C SER A 50 -17.79 2.95 5.90
N ARG A 51 -17.40 3.55 4.77
CA ARG A 51 -16.13 3.28 4.11
C ARG A 51 -15.14 4.37 4.44
N LEU A 52 -14.00 3.96 4.98
CA LEU A 52 -12.91 4.82 5.38
C LEU A 52 -11.78 4.69 4.36
N LEU A 53 -11.14 5.80 4.06
CA LEU A 53 -9.82 5.84 3.43
C LEU A 53 -8.80 6.14 4.53
N VAL A 54 -7.82 5.24 4.68
CA VAL A 54 -6.79 5.29 5.70
C VAL A 54 -5.43 5.51 5.04
N THR A 55 -4.62 6.42 5.56
CA THR A 55 -3.25 6.71 5.09
C THR A 55 -2.44 7.33 6.22
N CYS A 56 -1.20 7.76 5.94
CA CYS A 56 -0.38 8.49 6.89
C CYS A 56 -0.80 9.95 7.01
N GLN A 57 -0.62 10.55 8.19
CA GLN A 57 -0.98 11.96 8.42
C GLN A 57 -0.17 12.91 7.54
N HIS A 58 1.13 12.66 7.36
CA HIS A 58 1.95 13.49 6.48
C HIS A 58 1.49 13.45 5.01
N VAL A 59 0.95 12.31 4.54
CA VAL A 59 0.36 12.17 3.19
C VAL A 59 -0.92 12.98 3.09
N ALA A 60 -1.83 12.83 4.07
CA ALA A 60 -3.12 13.54 4.10
C ALA A 60 -2.99 15.07 4.19
N CYS A 61 -1.88 15.58 4.72
CA CYS A 61 -1.60 17.02 4.73
C CYS A 61 -1.27 17.60 3.35
N VAL A 62 -0.95 16.77 2.36
CA VAL A 62 -0.70 17.23 1.00
C VAL A 62 -2.02 17.36 0.25
N GLN A 63 -2.38 18.59 -0.13
CA GLN A 63 -3.65 18.92 -0.77
C GLN A 63 -3.41 19.75 -2.06
N PRO A 64 -4.30 19.65 -3.07
CA PRO A 64 -5.51 18.82 -3.12
C PRO A 64 -5.18 17.33 -3.21
N MET A 65 -6.06 16.48 -2.68
CA MET A 65 -5.86 15.03 -2.66
C MET A 65 -6.67 14.34 -3.76
N HIS A 66 -6.00 13.50 -4.52
CA HIS A 66 -6.58 12.71 -5.60
C HIS A 66 -6.41 11.21 -5.36
N TYR A 67 -7.38 10.41 -5.77
CA TYR A 67 -7.32 8.95 -5.67
C TYR A 67 -7.94 8.28 -6.89
N ARG A 68 -7.67 6.99 -7.07
CA ARG A 68 -8.20 6.18 -8.16
C ARG A 68 -8.67 4.83 -7.65
N LEU A 69 -9.92 4.50 -7.95
CA LEU A 69 -10.50 3.22 -7.58
C LEU A 69 -9.91 2.11 -8.45
N HIS A 70 -9.53 0.99 -7.84
CA HIS A 70 -8.96 -0.14 -8.57
C HIS A 70 -9.87 -0.57 -9.73
N GLY A 71 -9.34 -0.62 -10.95
CA GLY A 71 -10.08 -1.02 -12.14
C GLY A 71 -10.89 0.09 -12.82
N ALA A 72 -10.77 1.33 -12.34
CA ALA A 72 -11.25 2.52 -13.03
C ALA A 72 -10.07 3.36 -13.55
N ASP A 73 -10.28 4.09 -14.64
CA ASP A 73 -9.30 5.03 -15.20
C ASP A 73 -9.47 6.45 -14.63
N ASP A 74 -10.69 6.78 -14.18
CA ASP A 74 -11.03 8.09 -13.62
C ASP A 74 -10.26 8.38 -12.32
N VAL A 75 -9.83 9.63 -12.19
CA VAL A 75 -9.19 10.16 -10.99
C VAL A 75 -10.19 11.07 -10.28
N PHE A 76 -10.33 10.89 -8.97
CA PHE A 76 -11.29 11.59 -8.15
C PHE A 76 -10.59 12.50 -7.17
N GLU A 77 -11.09 13.73 -7.03
CA GLU A 77 -10.69 14.65 -5.97
C GLU A 77 -11.39 14.26 -4.66
N HIS A 78 -10.62 14.15 -3.59
CA HIS A 78 -11.13 13.99 -2.25
C HIS A 78 -11.30 15.35 -1.57
N ARG A 79 -12.53 15.67 -1.16
CA ARG A 79 -12.89 16.99 -0.60
C ARG A 79 -13.31 16.94 0.86
N GLU A 80 -13.48 15.77 1.43
CA GLU A 80 -13.91 15.64 2.83
C GLU A 80 -12.75 15.96 3.78
N ALA A 81 -13.10 16.35 5.01
CA ALA A 81 -12.12 16.65 6.04
C ALA A 81 -11.45 15.36 6.56
N TRP A 82 -10.15 15.44 6.78
CA TRP A 82 -9.38 14.37 7.39
C TRP A 82 -9.42 14.46 8.92
N THR A 83 -9.64 13.33 9.56
CA THR A 83 -9.30 13.13 10.99
C THR A 83 -7.88 12.61 11.05
N MET A 84 -7.01 13.29 11.77
CA MET A 84 -5.57 13.03 11.75
C MET A 84 -5.00 12.93 13.15
N ASP A 85 -4.10 11.97 13.34
CA ASP A 85 -3.23 11.86 14.50
C ASP A 85 -1.78 12.06 14.04
N ARG A 86 -1.07 12.94 14.74
CA ARG A 86 0.30 13.32 14.36
C ARG A 86 1.29 12.27 14.86
N HIS A 87 2.58 12.50 14.61
CA HIS A 87 3.64 11.74 15.26
C HIS A 87 3.41 11.65 16.78
N PRO A 88 3.54 10.46 17.41
CA PRO A 88 4.19 9.25 16.88
C PRO A 88 3.32 8.34 16.00
N ILE A 89 2.00 8.53 15.95
CA ILE A 89 1.09 7.61 15.25
C ILE A 89 1.12 7.82 13.72
N ASP A 90 1.20 9.08 13.28
CA ASP A 90 1.24 9.48 11.86
C ASP A 90 0.13 8.81 11.02
N ALA A 91 -1.12 8.86 11.49
CA ALA A 91 -2.25 8.23 10.83
C ALA A 91 -3.35 9.23 10.50
N ALA A 92 -4.02 9.03 9.37
CA ALA A 92 -5.14 9.83 8.93
C ALA A 92 -6.25 8.96 8.36
N ILE A 93 -7.49 9.35 8.66
CA ILE A 93 -8.69 8.72 8.12
C ILE A 93 -9.66 9.78 7.60
N THR A 94 -10.37 9.40 6.56
CA THR A 94 -11.50 10.17 6.02
C THR A 94 -12.57 9.21 5.51
N THR A 95 -13.80 9.68 5.30
CA THR A 95 -14.89 8.88 4.74
C THR A 95 -14.94 8.98 3.23
N ILE A 96 -15.26 7.88 2.56
CA ILE A 96 -15.69 7.91 1.16
C ILE A 96 -17.19 7.66 1.13
N GLY A 97 -17.94 8.69 0.73
CA GLY A 97 -19.39 8.62 0.58
C GLY A 97 -19.82 7.75 -0.61
N ASP A 98 -21.05 7.26 -0.55
CA ASP A 98 -21.61 6.36 -1.57
C ASP A 98 -21.66 7.00 -2.96
N THR A 99 -21.90 8.31 -3.05
CA THR A 99 -21.90 9.03 -4.32
C THR A 99 -20.52 8.96 -5.00
N ALA A 100 -19.44 9.17 -4.24
CA ALA A 100 -18.08 9.15 -4.78
C ALA A 100 -17.64 7.72 -5.13
N TRP A 101 -17.97 6.75 -4.29
CA TRP A 101 -17.64 5.36 -4.54
C TRP A 101 -18.38 4.79 -5.76
N ASN A 102 -19.67 5.07 -5.90
CA ASN A 102 -20.50 4.57 -6.99
C ASN A 102 -20.46 5.47 -8.24
N ALA A 103 -19.55 6.45 -8.30
CA ALA A 103 -19.44 7.39 -9.42
C ALA A 103 -19.03 6.70 -10.74
N CYS A 104 -18.32 5.57 -10.66
CA CYS A 104 -17.93 4.77 -11.82
C CYS A 104 -18.00 3.27 -11.52
N THR A 105 -17.95 2.44 -12.56
CA THR A 105 -17.75 1.00 -12.39
C THR A 105 -16.29 0.73 -12.05
N HIS A 106 -16.04 0.05 -10.94
CA HIS A 106 -14.69 -0.28 -10.49
C HIS A 106 -14.66 -1.64 -9.77
N ARG A 107 -13.46 -2.08 -9.42
CA ARG A 107 -13.16 -3.33 -8.68
C ARG A 107 -12.54 -3.09 -7.30
N ALA A 108 -12.40 -1.83 -6.88
CA ALA A 108 -12.01 -1.50 -5.50
C ALA A 108 -12.96 -2.15 -4.48
N GLN A 109 -12.40 -2.57 -3.35
CA GLN A 109 -13.11 -3.15 -2.22
C GLN A 109 -12.58 -2.52 -0.93
N ALA A 110 -13.35 -2.62 0.14
CA ALA A 110 -12.93 -2.17 1.46
C ALA A 110 -12.69 -3.37 2.36
N ILE A 111 -11.57 -3.36 3.09
CA ILE A 111 -11.20 -4.41 4.04
C ILE A 111 -12.20 -4.36 5.20
N PRO A 112 -12.93 -5.46 5.48
CA PRO A 112 -13.75 -5.53 6.67
C PRO A 112 -12.92 -5.32 7.93
N PHE A 113 -13.36 -4.43 8.82
CA PHE A 113 -12.66 -4.14 10.07
C PHE A 113 -12.43 -5.42 10.93
N SER A 114 -13.27 -6.44 10.78
CA SER A 114 -13.13 -7.74 11.45
C SER A 114 -11.89 -8.54 11.02
N ARG A 115 -11.17 -8.13 9.97
CA ARG A 115 -9.92 -8.75 9.55
C ARG A 115 -8.69 -8.21 10.27
N PHE A 116 -8.83 -7.12 11.01
CA PHE A 116 -7.73 -6.53 11.76
C PHE A 116 -7.65 -7.20 13.14
N ALA A 117 -6.47 -7.68 13.51
CA ALA A 117 -6.20 -8.09 14.88
C ALA A 117 -6.16 -6.86 15.79
N ASN A 118 -6.61 -7.01 17.04
CA ASN A 118 -6.54 -5.91 18.01
C ASN A 118 -5.10 -5.64 18.48
N ILE A 119 -4.24 -6.64 18.40
CA ILE A 119 -2.84 -6.62 18.85
C ILE A 119 -2.04 -7.43 17.84
N HIS A 120 -0.85 -6.95 17.48
CA HIS A 120 0.13 -7.72 16.69
C HIS A 120 0.57 -8.95 17.48
N ALA A 121 0.50 -10.12 16.86
CA ALA A 121 0.86 -11.39 17.48
C ALA A 121 1.47 -12.31 16.41
N PRO A 122 2.80 -12.24 16.19
CA PRO A 122 3.46 -13.00 15.14
C PRO A 122 3.40 -14.51 15.42
N ALA A 123 3.45 -15.32 14.36
CA ALA A 123 3.50 -16.77 14.50
C ALA A 123 4.81 -17.26 15.16
N ASP A 124 4.72 -18.29 16.01
CA ASP A 124 5.81 -18.80 16.89
C ASP A 124 7.14 -19.17 16.21
N ARG A 125 7.18 -19.33 14.88
CA ARG A 125 8.36 -19.87 14.17
C ARG A 125 8.93 -18.93 13.12
N ALA A 126 8.07 -18.34 12.31
CA ALA A 126 8.38 -17.36 11.27
C ALA A 126 7.08 -17.05 10.54
N GLU A 127 6.86 -15.77 10.23
CA GLU A 127 5.72 -15.30 9.45
C GLU A 127 6.23 -14.59 8.20
N LEU A 128 5.55 -14.78 7.07
CA LEU A 128 5.76 -13.95 5.89
C LEU A 128 4.86 -12.73 6.01
N LEU A 129 5.48 -11.55 5.98
CA LEU A 129 4.80 -10.27 5.95
C LEU A 129 4.74 -9.78 4.51
N PHE A 130 3.59 -9.25 4.12
CA PHE A 130 3.41 -8.66 2.79
C PHE A 130 2.99 -7.21 2.90
N PHE A 131 3.65 -6.36 2.12
CA PHE A 131 3.39 -4.92 2.04
C PHE A 131 2.92 -4.60 0.63
N ARG A 132 1.92 -3.72 0.52
CA ARG A 132 1.49 -3.19 -0.77
C ARG A 132 1.28 -1.69 -0.71
N GLY A 133 1.76 -1.00 -1.73
CA GLY A 133 1.51 0.41 -1.92
C GLY A 133 1.89 0.90 -3.30
N PHE A 134 2.11 2.19 -3.41
CA PHE A 134 2.57 2.87 -4.60
C PHE A 134 3.80 3.67 -4.17
N SER A 135 4.97 3.27 -4.68
CA SER A 135 6.21 3.96 -4.37
C SER A 135 6.37 5.18 -5.27
N GLY A 136 6.78 6.31 -4.68
CA GLY A 136 7.08 7.55 -5.41
C GLY A 136 8.18 7.37 -6.46
N GLU A 137 9.17 6.52 -6.18
CA GLU A 137 10.27 6.22 -7.12
C GLU A 137 9.80 5.54 -8.40
N ASN A 138 8.66 4.83 -8.33
CA ASN A 138 8.04 4.08 -9.41
C ASN A 138 6.85 4.83 -10.03
N ALA A 139 6.64 6.10 -9.66
CA ALA A 139 5.58 6.95 -10.19
C ALA A 139 6.14 7.93 -11.23
N ARG A 140 5.47 8.03 -12.39
CA ARG A 140 5.82 8.97 -13.45
C ARG A 140 4.61 9.66 -13.99
N TYR A 141 4.77 10.94 -14.31
CA TYR A 141 3.79 11.70 -15.07
C TYR A 141 4.37 12.07 -16.43
N ALA A 142 3.75 11.57 -17.49
CA ALA A 142 4.15 11.88 -18.86
C ALA A 142 2.92 11.94 -19.76
N PHE A 143 2.86 12.95 -20.64
CA PHE A 143 1.82 13.09 -21.66
C PHE A 143 0.37 13.04 -21.13
N GLY A 144 0.11 13.58 -19.94
CA GLY A 144 -1.23 13.54 -19.34
C GLY A 144 -1.57 12.23 -18.64
N VAL A 145 -0.65 11.27 -18.61
CA VAL A 145 -0.82 9.97 -17.95
C VAL A 145 0.00 9.95 -16.66
N HIS A 146 -0.68 9.70 -15.53
CA HIS A 146 -0.04 9.41 -14.26
C HIS A 146 0.13 7.89 -14.11
N GLN A 147 1.31 7.40 -14.47
CA GLN A 147 1.68 6.00 -14.29
C GLN A 147 2.13 5.79 -12.84
N THR A 148 1.31 5.08 -12.08
CA THR A 148 1.56 4.72 -10.69
C THR A 148 1.44 3.20 -10.57
N ASN A 149 2.57 2.51 -10.76
CA ASN A 149 2.60 1.06 -10.63
C ASN A 149 2.53 0.69 -9.14
N GLY A 150 1.66 -0.25 -8.79
CA GLY A 150 1.57 -0.73 -7.41
C GLY A 150 2.76 -1.63 -7.10
N THR A 151 3.49 -1.33 -6.02
CA THR A 151 4.60 -2.13 -5.50
C THR A 151 4.07 -3.11 -4.45
N GLY A 152 4.52 -4.36 -4.51
CA GLY A 152 4.33 -5.36 -3.46
C GLY A 152 5.68 -5.85 -2.94
N TYR A 153 5.81 -6.05 -1.64
CA TYR A 153 7.04 -6.49 -1.00
C TYR A 153 6.76 -7.59 0.02
N CYS A 154 7.41 -8.74 -0.14
CA CYS A 154 7.30 -9.88 0.76
C CYS A 154 8.59 -9.97 1.58
N THR A 155 8.46 -10.04 2.90
CA THR A 155 9.58 -10.05 3.84
C THR A 155 9.18 -10.81 5.11
N GLN A 156 10.01 -10.75 6.15
CA GLN A 156 9.75 -11.33 7.45
C GLN A 156 10.10 -10.32 8.53
N GLU A 157 9.45 -10.45 9.68
CA GLU A 157 9.88 -9.79 10.91
C GLU A 157 11.28 -10.31 11.30
N LYS A 158 12.14 -9.41 11.76
CA LYS A 158 13.45 -9.75 12.29
C LYS A 158 13.28 -10.19 13.74
N ALA A 159 13.61 -11.44 14.02
CA ALA A 159 13.50 -12.00 15.37
C ALA A 159 14.30 -11.17 16.39
N ASP A 160 13.71 -11.02 17.59
CA ASP A 160 14.30 -10.29 18.72
C ASP A 160 14.67 -8.81 18.42
N ALA A 161 14.00 -8.19 17.46
CA ALA A 161 14.19 -6.79 17.08
C ALA A 161 12.89 -5.99 17.17
N GLY A 162 12.96 -4.77 17.71
CA GLY A 162 11.79 -3.94 18.03
C GLY A 162 11.33 -4.02 19.50
N ASP A 163 10.09 -3.61 19.76
CA ASP A 163 9.41 -3.58 21.05
C ASP A 163 7.88 -3.83 20.91
N ALA A 164 7.09 -3.46 21.92
CA ALA A 164 5.63 -3.68 21.92
C ALA A 164 4.87 -2.82 20.90
N GLU A 165 5.48 -1.76 20.36
CA GLU A 165 4.88 -0.80 19.45
C GLU A 165 5.52 -0.84 18.05
N ILE A 166 6.79 -1.24 17.96
CA ILE A 166 7.59 -1.23 16.74
C ILE A 166 8.17 -2.62 16.50
N PHE A 167 8.06 -3.15 15.28
CA PHE A 167 8.81 -4.34 14.85
C PHE A 167 9.72 -3.99 13.67
N GLU A 168 10.85 -4.67 13.57
CA GLU A 168 11.77 -4.52 12.45
C GLU A 168 11.53 -5.61 11.39
N ILE A 169 11.77 -5.29 10.12
CA ILE A 169 11.67 -6.23 9.00
C ILE A 169 13.01 -6.40 8.31
N PHE A 170 13.20 -7.51 7.60
CA PHE A 170 14.34 -7.64 6.70
C PHE A 170 14.17 -6.70 5.50
N TRP A 171 15.17 -5.84 5.27
CA TRP A 171 15.31 -5.01 4.09
C TRP A 171 16.72 -5.19 3.52
N GLU A 172 16.83 -6.00 2.47
CA GLU A 172 18.10 -6.32 1.80
C GLU A 172 18.00 -6.04 0.30
N PRO A 173 18.19 -4.79 -0.15
CA PRO A 173 18.08 -4.40 -1.57
C PRO A 173 18.91 -5.28 -2.50
N ASP A 174 20.17 -5.55 -2.15
CA ASP A 174 21.10 -6.34 -2.96
C ASP A 174 20.68 -7.81 -3.12
N ASN A 175 19.87 -8.33 -2.19
CA ASN A 175 19.37 -9.71 -2.19
C ASN A 175 17.90 -9.80 -2.61
N THR A 176 17.27 -8.68 -2.96
CA THR A 176 15.85 -8.64 -3.31
C THR A 176 15.60 -9.37 -4.62
N GLN A 177 14.60 -10.25 -4.61
CA GLN A 177 14.20 -11.06 -5.76
C GLN A 177 12.88 -10.55 -6.31
N LEU A 178 12.80 -10.40 -7.62
CA LEU A 178 11.56 -10.07 -8.31
C LEU A 178 10.73 -11.35 -8.53
N SER A 179 9.42 -11.26 -8.23
CA SER A 179 8.46 -12.32 -8.60
C SER A 179 8.39 -12.47 -10.12
N SER A 180 8.14 -13.69 -10.60
CA SER A 180 7.99 -13.98 -12.03
C SER A 180 6.84 -13.23 -12.72
N GLN A 181 5.87 -12.70 -11.96
CA GLN A 181 4.78 -11.87 -12.50
C GLN A 181 5.16 -10.39 -12.68
N THR A 182 6.35 -9.97 -12.24
CA THR A 182 6.82 -8.61 -12.49
C THR A 182 7.15 -8.46 -13.98
N SER A 183 6.42 -7.61 -14.69
CA SER A 183 6.67 -7.31 -16.11
C SER A 183 8.10 -6.83 -16.34
N ALA A 184 8.62 -6.99 -17.55
CA ALA A 184 9.97 -6.50 -17.92
C ALA A 184 10.08 -4.98 -17.75
N GLU A 185 9.01 -4.25 -18.09
CA GLU A 185 8.91 -2.80 -17.93
C GLU A 185 9.00 -2.41 -16.45
N ALA A 186 8.17 -3.00 -15.59
CA ALA A 186 8.24 -2.76 -14.16
C ALA A 186 9.62 -3.16 -13.58
N SER A 187 10.19 -4.29 -14.00
CA SER A 187 11.49 -4.77 -13.52
C SER A 187 12.63 -3.79 -13.83
N ALA A 188 12.57 -3.10 -14.98
CA ALA A 188 13.56 -2.10 -15.37
C ALA A 188 13.39 -0.76 -14.63
N GLU A 189 12.25 -0.55 -13.98
CA GLU A 189 11.90 0.70 -13.34
C GLU A 189 11.95 0.66 -11.81
N VAL A 190 11.83 -0.52 -11.21
CA VAL A 190 11.89 -0.69 -9.75
C VAL A 190 13.23 -0.20 -9.22
N GLN A 191 13.18 0.77 -8.32
CA GLN A 191 14.32 1.18 -7.51
C GLN A 191 14.19 0.52 -6.12
N PHE A 192 15.32 0.05 -5.58
CA PHE A 192 15.39 -0.64 -4.27
C PHE A 192 16.22 0.15 -3.25
N GLU A 193 16.73 1.32 -3.63
CA GLU A 193 17.69 2.08 -2.82
C GLU A 193 17.01 2.95 -1.76
N ASP A 194 15.71 3.28 -1.92
CA ASP A 194 14.96 4.12 -0.99
C ASP A 194 13.78 3.37 -0.36
N ALA A 195 13.97 2.88 0.87
CA ALA A 195 12.91 2.30 1.67
C ALA A 195 11.75 3.28 1.97
N GLY A 196 12.00 4.60 1.87
CA GLY A 196 11.01 5.65 2.00
C GLY A 196 9.89 5.58 0.95
N GLY A 197 10.16 4.96 -0.20
CA GLY A 197 9.13 4.61 -1.18
C GLY A 197 7.97 3.77 -0.61
N PHE A 198 8.25 2.99 0.46
CA PHE A 198 7.25 2.23 1.19
C PHE A 198 6.67 2.96 2.41
N SER A 199 7.25 4.07 2.88
CA SER A 199 6.74 4.78 4.06
C SER A 199 5.39 5.48 3.82
N GLY A 200 5.07 5.76 2.55
CA GLY A 200 3.74 6.20 2.12
C GLY A 200 2.73 5.08 1.93
N SER A 201 3.08 3.80 2.15
CA SER A 201 2.18 2.66 2.00
C SER A 201 1.18 2.62 3.15
N GLY A 202 -0.12 2.69 2.85
CA GLY A 202 -1.16 2.25 3.77
C GLY A 202 -1.00 0.75 4.00
N MET A 203 -0.18 0.39 4.98
CA MET A 203 0.26 -0.97 5.28
C MET A 203 -0.92 -1.90 5.54
N ILE A 204 -1.00 -2.99 4.78
CA ILE A 204 -1.88 -4.12 5.07
C ILE A 204 -0.97 -5.31 5.31
N VAL A 205 -0.55 -5.51 6.56
CA VAL A 205 0.11 -6.75 6.97
C VAL A 205 -0.93 -7.86 6.90
N ILE A 206 -0.66 -8.89 6.12
CA ILE A 206 -1.48 -10.10 6.09
C ILE A 206 -0.56 -11.25 6.41
N SER A 207 -0.86 -11.89 7.53
CA SER A 207 -0.25 -13.14 7.94
C SER A 207 -0.66 -14.25 6.98
N ALA A 208 0.32 -14.99 6.45
CA ALA A 208 0.14 -16.16 5.60
C ALA A 208 0.58 -17.43 6.32
#